data_AF-A0A9D5DD19-F1
#
_entry.id   AF-A0A9D5DD19-F1
#
_cell.length_a   1.000
_cell.length_b   1.000
_cell.length_c   1.000
_cell.angle_alpha   90.00
_cell.angle_beta   90.00
_cell.angle_gamma   90.00
#
_symmetry.space_group_name_H-M   'P 1'
#
loop_
_entity.id
_entity.type
_entity.pdbx_description
1 polymer ?
#
loop_
_entity_poly.entity_id
_entity_poly.type
_entity_poly.pdbx_seq_one_letter_code
_entity_poly.pdbx_strand_id
1 'polypeptide(L)'
;MARHLLPSLMAVLLVAFSSLKADAAPPCAQITRMITPCAAYLADRALTPYGPCCMGVTALDRSAPLQDDRVAVCSCLKIISPRFPIMDSTRASSLPTLCGVSINITVTPSIDCNMMI
;
A
#
# COMPACT_ATOMS: atom_id res chain seq x y z
N MET A 1 -6.78 13.14 -51.45
CA MET A 1 -6.60 11.79 -50.86
C MET A 1 -5.98 11.85 -49.44
N ALA A 2 -6.22 12.93 -48.67
CA ALA A 2 -5.57 13.14 -47.36
C ALA A 2 -6.52 13.70 -46.29
N ARG A 3 -7.84 13.45 -46.41
CA ARG A 3 -8.88 14.02 -45.51
C ARG A 3 -9.54 12.98 -44.60
N HIS A 4 -9.26 11.70 -44.80
CA HIS A 4 -9.80 10.60 -43.98
C HIS A 4 -8.74 9.90 -43.10
N LEU A 5 -7.48 10.36 -43.12
CA LEU A 5 -6.40 9.81 -42.29
C LEU A 5 -6.32 10.46 -40.90
N LEU A 6 -6.93 11.63 -40.71
CA LEU A 6 -7.00 12.33 -39.42
C LEU A 6 -7.84 11.61 -38.35
N PRO A 7 -9.04 11.06 -38.64
CA PRO A 7 -9.84 10.39 -37.61
C PRO A 7 -9.27 9.01 -37.21
N SER A 8 -8.58 8.31 -38.11
CA SER A 8 -7.95 7.02 -37.76
C SER A 8 -6.72 7.20 -36.87
N LEU A 9 -5.95 8.28 -37.07
CA LEU A 9 -4.79 8.59 -36.24
C LEU A 9 -5.21 8.98 -34.81
N MET A 10 -6.32 9.70 -34.64
CA MET A 10 -6.87 10.01 -33.30
C MET A 10 -7.45 8.79 -32.58
N ALA A 11 -8.03 7.83 -33.30
CA ALA A 11 -8.51 6.60 -32.69
C ALA A 11 -7.35 5.73 -32.18
N VAL A 12 -6.23 5.66 -32.91
CA VAL A 12 -5.05 4.89 -32.48
C VAL A 12 -4.34 5.53 -31.28
N LEU A 13 -4.35 6.87 -31.19
CA LEU A 13 -3.80 7.60 -30.03
C LEU A 13 -4.65 7.42 -28.76
N LEU A 14 -5.97 7.24 -28.87
CA LEU A 14 -6.83 6.97 -27.71
C LEU A 14 -6.70 5.52 -27.20
N VAL A 15 -6.36 4.57 -28.06
CA VAL A 15 -6.22 3.13 -27.70
C VAL A 15 -4.86 2.86 -27.01
N ALA A 16 -3.86 3.72 -27.18
CA ALA A 16 -2.53 3.55 -26.58
C ALA A 16 -2.44 4.00 -25.10
N PHE A 17 -3.43 4.72 -24.57
CA PHE A 17 -3.46 5.17 -23.17
C PHE A 17 -4.37 4.34 -22.27
N SER A 18 -5.01 3.31 -22.81
CA SER A 18 -5.60 2.24 -21.99
C SER A 18 -4.47 1.34 -21.56
N SER A 19 -3.61 1.85 -20.69
CA SER A 19 -2.69 1.03 -19.93
C SER A 19 -3.46 -0.19 -19.46
N LEU A 20 -3.01 -1.38 -19.86
CA LEU A 20 -3.16 -2.55 -19.03
C LEU A 20 -2.59 -2.14 -17.66
N LYS A 21 -3.44 -1.57 -16.80
CA LYS A 21 -3.29 -1.80 -15.38
C LYS A 21 -3.58 -3.29 -15.26
N ALA A 22 -2.54 -4.10 -15.42
CA ALA A 22 -2.34 -5.11 -14.42
C ALA A 22 -2.47 -4.36 -13.10
N ASP A 23 -3.47 -4.70 -12.29
CA ASP A 23 -3.55 -4.29 -10.89
C ASP A 23 -2.23 -4.74 -10.24
N ALA A 24 -1.21 -3.92 -10.39
CA ALA A 24 0.09 -4.11 -9.81
C ALA A 24 0.03 -3.33 -8.51
N ALA A 25 0.39 -3.99 -7.42
CA ALA A 25 0.55 -3.38 -6.12
C ALA A 25 1.25 -2.00 -6.22
N PRO A 26 0.85 -1.02 -5.40
CA PRO A 26 1.46 0.31 -5.45
C PRO A 26 2.98 0.23 -5.28
N PRO A 27 3.74 1.17 -5.90
CA PRO A 27 5.18 1.22 -5.70
C PRO A 27 5.52 1.41 -4.21
N CYS A 28 6.63 0.81 -3.73
CA CYS A 28 7.01 0.89 -2.32
C CYS A 28 7.10 2.32 -1.77
N ALA A 29 7.44 3.31 -2.62
CA ALA A 29 7.43 4.71 -2.24
C ALA A 29 6.03 5.21 -1.84
N GLN A 30 4.98 4.73 -2.50
CA GLN A 30 3.60 5.03 -2.16
C GLN A 30 3.19 4.33 -0.86
N ILE A 31 3.53 3.06 -0.68
CA ILE A 31 3.31 2.32 0.57
C ILE A 31 4.01 3.01 1.75
N THR A 32 5.23 3.52 1.54
CA THR A 32 5.95 4.31 2.54
C THR A 32 5.16 5.53 2.97
N ARG A 33 4.59 6.28 2.01
CA ARG A 33 3.76 7.46 2.30
C ARG A 33 2.50 7.12 3.07
N MET A 34 1.91 5.94 2.84
CA MET A 34 0.75 5.46 3.59
C MET A 34 1.08 5.21 5.07
N ILE A 35 2.25 4.65 5.38
CA ILE A 35 2.64 4.29 6.75
C ILE A 35 3.38 5.41 7.50
N THR A 36 4.00 6.36 6.79
CA THR A 36 4.76 7.47 7.41
C THR A 36 3.99 8.21 8.53
N PRO A 37 2.67 8.52 8.39
CA PRO A 37 1.93 9.19 9.45
C PRO A 37 1.75 8.36 10.73
N CYS A 38 1.98 7.04 10.67
CA CYS A 38 1.92 6.15 11.82
C CYS A 38 3.21 6.12 12.65
N ALA A 39 4.28 6.79 12.20
CA ALA A 39 5.60 6.74 12.84
C ALA A 39 5.54 7.08 14.34
N ALA A 40 4.80 8.13 14.72
CA ALA A 40 4.69 8.54 16.12
C ALA A 40 4.01 7.48 16.99
N TYR A 41 2.97 6.83 16.48
CA TYR A 41 2.33 5.70 17.17
C TYR A 41 3.27 4.50 17.24
N LEU A 42 3.94 4.13 16.14
CA LEU A 42 4.84 2.98 16.12
C LEU A 42 6.07 3.14 17.03
N ALA A 43 6.51 4.39 17.24
CA ALA A 43 7.65 4.76 18.07
C ALA A 43 7.29 5.11 19.53
N ASP A 44 6.10 4.73 19.99
CA ASP A 44 5.63 4.99 21.35
C ASP A 44 5.54 6.49 21.74
N ARG A 45 5.36 7.37 20.75
CA ARG A 45 5.27 8.83 20.94
C ARG A 45 3.87 9.40 20.80
N ALA A 46 2.89 8.57 20.47
CA ALA A 46 1.47 8.90 20.45
C ALA A 46 0.69 7.75 21.08
N LEU A 47 -0.39 8.00 21.83
CA LEU A 47 -1.14 6.92 22.47
C LEU A 47 -1.96 6.09 21.47
N THR A 48 -2.43 6.71 20.40
CA THR A 48 -3.43 6.13 19.50
C THR A 48 -3.14 6.50 18.04
N PRO A 49 -3.42 5.62 17.07
CA PRO A 49 -3.31 5.94 15.66
C PRO A 49 -4.63 6.59 15.23
N TYR A 50 -4.65 7.91 15.01
CA TYR A 50 -5.84 8.62 14.53
C TYR A 50 -5.54 9.39 13.24
N GLY A 51 -6.62 9.77 12.54
CA GLY A 51 -6.57 10.64 11.38
C GLY A 51 -5.66 10.10 10.27
N PRO A 52 -4.59 10.82 9.88
CA PRO A 52 -3.72 10.43 8.76
C PRO A 52 -3.12 9.03 8.85
N CYS A 53 -2.81 8.53 10.05
CA CYS A 53 -2.30 7.17 10.20
C CYS A 53 -3.35 6.14 9.78
N CYS A 54 -4.56 6.19 10.35
CA CYS A 54 -5.58 5.22 9.99
C CYS A 54 -6.06 5.35 8.55
N MET A 55 -6.10 6.55 7.99
CA MET A 55 -6.37 6.71 6.54
C MET A 55 -5.34 5.99 5.69
N GLY A 56 -4.05 6.07 6.06
CA GLY A 56 -2.98 5.35 5.39
C GLY A 56 -3.11 3.83 5.50
N VAL A 57 -3.52 3.33 6.66
CA VAL A 57 -3.71 1.90 6.93
C VAL A 57 -4.88 1.35 6.13
N THR A 58 -6.00 2.05 6.09
CA THR A 58 -7.14 1.70 5.25
C THR A 58 -6.78 1.73 3.76
N ALA A 59 -5.97 2.71 3.34
CA ALA A 59 -5.50 2.77 1.95
C ALA A 59 -4.56 1.59 1.62
N LEU A 60 -3.74 1.17 2.57
CA LEU A 60 -2.85 0.02 2.42
C LEU A 60 -3.64 -1.29 2.26
N ASP A 61 -4.65 -1.49 3.11
CA ASP A 61 -5.56 -2.65 3.05
C ASP A 61 -6.27 -2.73 1.68
N ARG A 62 -6.81 -1.60 1.20
CA ARG A 62 -7.45 -1.51 -0.13
C ARG A 62 -6.49 -1.73 -1.29
N SER A 63 -5.19 -1.57 -1.07
CA SER A 63 -4.17 -1.80 -2.09
C SER A 63 -3.69 -3.25 -2.18
N ALA A 64 -4.24 -4.12 -1.33
CA ALA A 64 -3.86 -5.52 -1.26
C ALA A 64 -5.06 -6.49 -1.33
N PRO A 65 -5.96 -6.36 -2.34
CA PRO A 65 -7.14 -7.20 -2.45
C PRO A 65 -6.80 -8.67 -2.80
N LEU A 66 -5.70 -8.89 -3.51
CA LEU A 66 -5.24 -10.21 -3.95
C LEU A 66 -4.02 -10.67 -3.16
N GLN A 67 -3.75 -11.98 -3.17
CA GLN A 67 -2.60 -12.57 -2.49
C GLN A 67 -1.27 -11.97 -2.99
N ASP A 68 -1.10 -11.84 -4.29
CA ASP A 68 0.12 -11.27 -4.88
C ASP A 68 0.33 -9.81 -4.44
N ASP A 69 -0.76 -9.03 -4.32
CA ASP A 69 -0.68 -7.66 -3.83
C ASP A 69 -0.30 -7.61 -2.34
N ARG A 70 -0.83 -8.52 -1.52
CA ARG A 70 -0.43 -8.66 -0.11
C ARG A 70 1.06 -8.96 0.03
N VAL A 71 1.58 -9.90 -0.78
CA VAL A 71 3.01 -10.26 -0.80
C VAL A 71 3.86 -9.06 -1.23
N ALA A 72 3.44 -8.32 -2.26
CA ALA A 72 4.16 -7.14 -2.74
C ALA A 72 4.16 -6.01 -1.70
N VAL A 73 3.00 -5.70 -1.11
CA VAL A 73 2.86 -4.72 -0.04
C VAL A 73 3.73 -5.09 1.17
N CYS A 74 3.67 -6.35 1.59
CA CYS A 74 4.50 -6.86 2.67
C CYS A 74 5.99 -6.72 2.39
N SER A 75 6.43 -7.08 1.19
CA SER A 75 7.82 -6.96 0.77
C SER A 75 8.30 -5.50 0.87
N CYS A 76 7.47 -4.55 0.46
CA CYS A 76 7.75 -3.13 0.64
C CYS A 76 7.84 -2.73 2.12
N LEU A 77 6.90 -3.17 2.97
CA LEU A 77 6.93 -2.91 4.41
C LEU A 77 8.21 -3.44 5.06
N LYS A 78 8.66 -4.63 4.66
CA LYS A 78 9.91 -5.25 5.14
C LYS A 78 11.15 -4.43 4.75
N ILE A 79 11.17 -3.85 3.55
CA ILE A 79 12.28 -2.98 3.10
C ILE A 79 12.35 -1.69 3.92
N ILE A 80 11.19 -1.14 4.30
CA ILE A 80 11.14 0.15 4.99
C ILE A 80 11.12 0.02 6.52
N SER A 81 10.87 -1.16 7.08
CA SER A 81 10.85 -1.37 8.54
C SER A 81 12.13 -0.90 9.25
N PRO A 82 13.36 -1.00 8.68
CA PRO A 82 14.55 -0.46 9.33
C PRO A 82 14.55 1.07 9.46
N ARG A 83 13.73 1.77 8.66
CA ARG A 83 13.55 3.24 8.75
C ARG A 83 12.69 3.66 9.94
N PHE A 84 12.05 2.70 10.61
CA PHE A 84 11.32 2.89 11.86
C PHE A 84 12.14 2.25 12.98
N PRO A 85 13.25 2.88 13.43
CA PRO A 85 14.20 2.27 14.39
C PRO A 85 13.59 2.00 15.76
N ILE A 86 12.38 2.50 16.01
CA ILE A 86 11.57 2.21 17.19
C ILE A 86 10.21 1.76 16.65
N MET A 87 10.08 0.46 16.42
CA MET A 87 8.82 -0.15 16.04
C MET A 87 8.47 -1.16 17.12
N ASP A 88 7.60 -0.75 18.03
CA ASP A 88 7.01 -1.68 18.98
C ASP A 88 6.16 -2.68 18.19
N SER A 89 6.52 -3.96 18.28
CA SER A 89 5.89 -5.05 17.54
C SER A 89 4.43 -5.27 17.93
N THR A 90 4.09 -5.08 19.21
CA THR A 90 2.74 -5.17 19.75
C THR A 90 1.90 -4.01 19.22
N ARG A 91 2.48 -2.81 19.14
CA ARG A 91 1.81 -1.64 18.57
C ARG A 91 1.60 -1.79 17.07
N ALA A 92 2.60 -2.25 16.32
CA ALA A 92 2.45 -2.56 14.89
C ALA A 92 1.33 -3.58 14.63
N SER A 93 1.26 -4.63 15.45
CA SER A 93 0.26 -5.71 15.31
C SER A 93 -1.17 -5.26 15.67
N SER A 94 -1.33 -4.33 16.61
CA SER A 94 -2.65 -3.81 17.02
C SER A 94 -3.18 -2.69 16.14
N LEU A 95 -2.30 -2.06 15.35
CA LEU A 95 -2.59 -0.89 14.54
C LEU A 95 -3.79 -1.06 13.59
N PRO A 96 -3.92 -2.17 12.84
CA PRO A 96 -5.04 -2.30 11.91
C PRO A 96 -6.39 -2.43 12.63
N THR A 97 -6.45 -3.22 13.72
CA THR A 97 -7.66 -3.37 14.55
C THR A 97 -8.06 -2.04 15.17
N LEU A 98 -7.10 -1.25 15.67
CA LEU A 98 -7.34 0.09 16.22
C LEU A 98 -7.83 1.09 15.15
N CYS A 99 -7.47 0.88 13.89
CA CYS A 99 -7.95 1.66 12.75
C CYS A 99 -9.26 1.12 12.15
N GLY A 100 -9.88 0.10 12.74
CA GLY A 100 -11.13 -0.50 12.26
C GLY A 100 -10.97 -1.29 10.96
N VAL A 101 -9.75 -1.71 10.63
CA VAL A 101 -9.46 -2.56 9.47
C VAL A 101 -9.46 -4.02 9.90
N SER A 102 -10.30 -4.83 9.25
CA SER A 102 -10.33 -6.28 9.42
C SER A 102 -9.23 -6.88 8.54
N ILE A 103 -8.11 -7.31 9.13
CA ILE A 103 -6.94 -7.67 8.33
C ILE A 103 -6.91 -9.14 7.90
N ASN A 104 -6.61 -9.34 6.62
CA ASN A 104 -5.94 -10.53 6.06
C ASN A 104 -4.40 -10.39 6.03
N ILE A 105 -3.83 -9.33 6.65
CA ILE A 105 -2.39 -9.02 6.65
C ILE A 105 -1.90 -8.84 8.08
N THR A 106 -1.06 -9.75 8.57
CA THR A 106 -0.45 -9.62 9.89
C THR A 106 0.82 -8.78 9.80
N VAL A 107 0.85 -7.61 10.46
CA VAL A 107 2.02 -6.71 10.51
C VAL A 107 2.84 -7.00 11.77
N THR A 108 3.78 -7.94 11.69
CA THR A 108 4.75 -8.27 12.75
C THR A 108 6.15 -7.75 12.42
N PRO A 109 7.04 -7.45 13.39
CA PRO A 109 8.42 -7.02 13.10
C PRO A 109 9.20 -8.06 12.26
N SER A 110 8.88 -9.33 12.46
CA SER A 110 9.22 -10.44 11.58
C SER A 110 8.07 -10.59 10.60
N ILE A 111 7.97 -9.70 9.59
CA ILE A 111 6.89 -9.85 8.61
C ILE A 111 7.22 -11.07 7.74
N ASP A 112 6.60 -12.21 8.03
CA ASP A 112 6.65 -13.36 7.15
C ASP A 112 5.62 -13.15 6.04
N CYS A 113 6.11 -12.58 4.93
CA CYS A 113 5.29 -12.22 3.79
C CYS A 113 4.67 -13.42 3.06
N ASN A 114 5.10 -14.66 3.34
CA ASN A 114 4.63 -15.85 2.64
C ASN A 114 3.34 -16.46 3.19
N MET A 115 2.82 -15.96 4.31
CA MET A 115 1.66 -16.55 5.00
C MET A 115 0.35 -15.76 4.80
N MET A 116 0.32 -14.83 3.85
CA MET A 116 -0.82 -13.93 3.63
C MET A 116 -1.88 -14.58 2.73
N ILE A 117 -2.77 -15.36 3.34
CA ILE A 117 -3.85 -16.13 2.67
C ILE A 117 -5.13 -15.32 2.47
#